data_AF-X6CBP2-F1
#
_entry.id   AF-X6CBP2-F1
#
_cell.length_a   1.000
_cell.length_b   1.000
_cell.length_c   1.000
_cell.angle_alpha   90.00
_cell.angle_beta   90.00
_cell.angle_gamma   90.00
#
_symmetry.space_group_name_H-M   'P 1'
#
loop_
_entity.id
_entity.type
_entity.pdbx_description
1 polymer ?
#
loop_
_entity_poly.entity_id
_entity_poly.type
_entity_poly.pdbx_seq_one_letter_code
_entity_poly.pdbx_strand_id
1 'polypeptide(L)' 'MAENGAIAKAALWLATGDRDKNRAAVPQLREKFGLSAADAVAALRESRLILARSL' A
#
# COMPACT_ATOMS: atom_id res chain seq x y z
N MET A 1 -16.43 6.09 9.48
CA MET A 1 -15.39 6.97 8.90
C MET A 1 -14.01 6.53 9.40
N ALA A 2 -13.39 5.49 8.82
CA ALA A 2 -11.97 5.16 9.08
C ALA A 2 -11.33 4.22 8.02
N GLU A 3 -12.02 3.91 6.92
CA GLU A 3 -11.52 3.03 5.85
C GLU A 3 -10.31 3.64 5.10
N ASN A 4 -10.26 4.96 4.93
CA ASN A 4 -9.15 5.66 4.26
C ASN A 4 -7.81 5.61 5.01
N GLY A 5 -7.82 5.41 6.33
CA GLY A 5 -6.59 5.44 7.14
C GLY A 5 -5.71 4.20 6.92
N ALA A 6 -6.31 3.04 6.68
CA ALA A 6 -5.59 1.79 6.45
C ALA A 6 -4.93 1.78 5.06
N ILE A 7 -5.62 2.30 4.04
CA ILE A 7 -5.11 2.44 2.67
C ILE A 7 -3.93 3.40 2.63
N ALA A 8 -4.05 4.57 3.25
CA ALA A 8 -2.97 5.56 3.29
C ALA A 8 -1.72 5.03 4.02
N LYS A 9 -1.90 4.32 5.15
CA LYS A 9 -0.79 3.66 5.87
C LYS A 9 -0.11 2.59 5.02
N ALA A 10 -0.90 1.77 4.32
CA ALA A 10 -0.41 0.76 3.39
C ALA A 10 0.36 1.37 2.21
N ALA A 11 -0.16 2.45 1.64
CA ALA A 11 0.48 3.18 0.55
C ALA A 11 1.81 3.79 0.97
N LEU A 12 1.85 4.40 2.16
CA LEU A 12 3.08 4.96 2.73
C LEU A 12 4.11 3.85 2.99
N TRP A 13 3.70 2.73 3.58
CA TRP A 13 4.57 1.57 3.83
C TRP A 13 5.14 0.98 2.54
N LEU A 14 4.35 0.97 1.46
CA LEU A 14 4.82 0.57 0.14
C LEU A 14 5.82 1.58 -0.46
N ALA A 15 5.62 2.87 -0.24
CA ALA A 15 6.49 3.93 -0.76
C ALA A 15 7.81 4.03 0.01
N THR A 16 7.83 3.75 1.32
CA THR A 16 9.05 3.80 2.14
C THR A 16 10.02 2.65 1.88
N GLY A 17 9.63 1.64 1.09
CA GLY A 17 10.55 0.59 0.63
C GLY A 17 10.80 -0.55 1.62
N ASP A 18 10.04 -0.60 2.72
CA ASP A 18 10.07 -1.66 3.74
C ASP A 18 9.40 -2.98 3.26
N ARG A 19 8.90 -2.97 2.03
CA ARG A 19 8.32 -4.13 1.35
C ARG A 19 9.42 -5.06 0.82
N ASP A 20 9.19 -6.36 0.99
CA ASP A 20 9.87 -7.40 0.21
C ASP A 20 9.57 -7.22 -1.28
N LYS A 21 10.57 -6.76 -2.04
CA LYS A 21 10.47 -6.59 -3.49
C LYS A 21 10.30 -7.92 -4.22
N ASN A 22 10.72 -9.03 -3.59
CA ASN A 22 10.54 -10.40 -4.08
C ASN A 22 9.11 -10.94 -3.90
N ARG A 23 8.27 -10.29 -3.09
CA ARG A 23 6.86 -10.68 -2.93
C ARG A 23 5.94 -9.65 -3.57
N ALA A 24 4.79 -10.11 -4.07
CA ALA A 24 3.75 -9.23 -4.56
C ALA A 24 3.23 -8.32 -3.43
N ALA A 25 2.96 -7.04 -3.73
CA ALA A 25 2.46 -6.09 -2.73
C ALA A 25 1.07 -6.45 -2.22
N VAL A 26 0.18 -6.87 -3.11
CA VAL A 26 -1.23 -7.15 -2.78
C VAL A 26 -1.36 -8.19 -1.65
N PRO A 27 -0.76 -9.40 -1.70
CA PRO A 27 -0.86 -10.35 -0.60
C PRO A 27 -0.25 -9.80 0.70
N GLN A 28 0.90 -9.12 0.64
CA GLN A 28 1.51 -8.51 1.83
C GLN A 28 0.60 -7.47 2.48
N LEU A 29 -0.08 -6.66 1.68
CA LEU A 29 -1.03 -5.67 2.17
C LEU A 29 -2.26 -6.31 2.82
N ARG A 30 -2.74 -7.41 2.27
CA ARG A 30 -3.85 -8.18 2.84
C ARG A 30 -3.46 -8.82 4.18
N GLU A 31 -2.27 -9.43 4.25
CA GLU A 31 -1.76 -10.08 5.47
C GLU A 31 -1.41 -9.07 6.57
N LYS A 32 -0.78 -7.94 6.23
CA LYS A 32 -0.26 -6.97 7.20
C LYS A 32 -1.30 -5.95 7.67
N PHE A 33 -2.21 -5.56 6.78
CA PHE A 33 -3.19 -4.50 7.07
C PHE A 33 -4.65 -5.00 7.05
N GLY A 34 -4.88 -6.29 6.80
CA GLY A 34 -6.24 -6.86 6.74
C GLY A 34 -7.08 -6.31 5.59
N LEU A 35 -6.45 -5.73 4.57
CA LEU A 35 -7.13 -5.05 3.47
C LEU A 35 -7.83 -6.03 2.54
N SER A 36 -8.92 -5.59 1.92
CA SER A 36 -9.50 -6.33 0.80
C SER A 36 -8.62 -6.20 -0.44
N ALA A 37 -8.85 -7.05 -1.45
CA ALA A 37 -8.09 -6.99 -2.69
C ALA A 37 -8.24 -5.61 -3.38
N ALA A 38 -9.43 -5.01 -3.33
CA ALA A 38 -9.69 -3.68 -3.86
C ALA A 38 -8.88 -2.60 -3.13
N ASP A 39 -8.89 -2.61 -1.80
CA ASP A 39 -8.13 -1.65 -0.98
C ASP A 39 -6.62 -1.79 -1.16
N ALA A 40 -6.13 -3.02 -1.33
CA ALA A 40 -4.72 -3.28 -1.58
C ALA A 40 -4.28 -2.72 -2.96
N VAL A 41 -5.14 -2.80 -3.98
CA VAL A 41 -4.89 -2.17 -5.28
C VAL A 41 -4.93 -0.65 -5.17
N ALA A 42 -5.87 -0.09 -4.39
CA ALA A 42 -5.92 1.35 -4.13
C ALA A 42 -4.63 1.85 -3.44
N ALA A 43 -4.17 1.14 -2.41
CA ALA A 43 -2.93 1.46 -1.71
C ALA A 43 -1.69 1.37 -2.63
N LEU A 44 -1.64 0.38 -3.53
CA LEU A 44 -0.56 0.24 -4.51
C LEU A 44 -0.54 1.39 -5.52
N ARG A 45 -1.71 1.89 -5.91
CA ARG A 45 -1.82 3.06 -6.79
C ARG A 45 -1.34 4.31 -6.07
N GLU A 46 -1.79 4.53 -4.84
CA GLU A 46 -1.34 5.65 -4.00
C GLU A 46 0.16 5.62 -3.74
N SER A 47 0.75 4.46 -3.44
CA SER A 47 2.19 4.36 -3.20
C SER A 47 3.01 4.81 -4.41
N ARG A 48 2.55 4.49 -5.62
CA ARG A 48 3.19 4.95 -6.87
C ARG A 48 3.06 6.47 -7.05
N LEU A 49 1.92 7.05 -6.68
CA LEU A 49 1.74 8.51 -6.72
C LEU A 49 2.66 9.22 -5.71
N ILE A 50 2.83 8.65 -4.51
CA ILE A 50 3.78 9.17 -3.50
C ILE A 50 5.21 9.13 -4.06
N LEU A 51 5.63 7.99 -4.62
CA LEU A 51 6.95 7.85 -5.23
C LEU A 51 7.16 8.83 -6.40
N ALA A 52 6.15 8.99 -7.26
CA ALA A 52 6.21 9.90 -8.41
C ALA A 52 6.24 11.38 -8.03
N ARG A 53 5.67 11.76 -6.88
CA ARG A 53 5.73 13.13 -6.34
C ARG A 53 7.03 13.41 -5.58
N SER A 54 7.71 12.36 -5.15
CA SER A 54 8.96 12.44 -4.40
C SER A 54 10.21 12.45 -5.30
N LEU A 55 10.01 12.31 -6.62
CA LEU A 55 10.99 12.48 -7.69
C LEU A 55 10.90 13.90 -8.24
#